data_AF-A0A172Y3F3-F1
#
_entry.id   AF-A0A172Y3F3-F1
#
_cell.length_a   1.000
_cell.length_b   1.000
_cell.length_c   1.000
_cell.angle_alpha   90.00
_cell.angle_beta   90.00
_cell.angle_gamma   90.00
#
_symmetry.space_group_name_H-M   'P 1'
#
loop_
_entity.id
_entity.type
_entity.pdbx_description
1 polymer ?
#
loop_
_entity_poly.entity_id
_entity_poly.type
_entity_poly.pdbx_seq_one_letter_code
_entity_poly.pdbx_strand_id
1 'polypeptide(L)'
;MNALFRRRFLAALVLGGIVLTPTVGVAPPEAQSSDSRYAAIVVDAASGEVMFSRFADARRYPASITKVMTLYLAFEALESGKVKLDDNLTVSPRAASQPPSKLGLAAGQTISLDDAMRATAVRSANDMAVVIAEHIGGSEGRFTQMMTEKARELGMEHTRFTTANGLPDTRQATTARDLSILSRAVMRDYPQYYRYLGLHDWFYKGRDYRNTNGLLATGRGYDGIKTGFTNASGYNLAASSVRDGKRLITIVMGGRSTASRNAHVAELMDTGFEVQRRRSQGETIQLAQAFFEQRGYGISSEPAATVAYASLSDEDGEGVSGSTEVAYVSGPPPRSLPTEVTPPPSARRAENRPPENLTAALNGGSAATSAAPARATRNTPARAAAPAPTGRWTVQVGAFREEAVARDWLNNISRRFSGQFSNAQRDVQTANGWYRSRFTGMTQQAAEAACEALSERRVTCMVVRPS
;
A
#
# COMPACT_ATOMS: atom_id res chain seq x y z
N MET A 1 -59.92 -68.52 43.54
CA MET A 1 -60.87 -68.23 44.64
C MET A 1 -60.14 -67.50 45.73
N ASN A 2 -60.78 -66.45 46.25
CA ASN A 2 -60.54 -65.75 47.51
C ASN A 2 -59.36 -64.78 47.63
N ALA A 3 -59.78 -63.53 47.78
CA ALA A 3 -59.05 -62.35 48.14
C ALA A 3 -58.91 -62.18 49.67
N LEU A 4 -58.23 -61.09 50.06
CA LEU A 4 -58.30 -60.39 51.37
C LEU A 4 -57.37 -61.02 52.45
N PHE A 5 -56.58 -60.32 53.28
CA PHE A 5 -56.62 -58.93 53.72
C PHE A 5 -55.33 -58.55 54.50
N ARG A 6 -54.83 -57.33 54.25
CA ARG A 6 -54.29 -56.29 55.17
C ARG A 6 -53.25 -56.61 56.26
N ARG A 7 -52.17 -55.81 56.27
CA ARG A 7 -51.78 -54.83 57.34
C ARG A 7 -50.53 -54.04 56.88
N ARG A 8 -50.68 -52.76 56.51
CA ARG A 8 -50.33 -51.55 57.29
C ARG A 8 -48.91 -51.56 57.87
N PHE A 9 -48.01 -50.70 57.39
CA PHE A 9 -47.53 -49.51 58.10
C PHE A 9 -46.66 -48.61 57.18
N LEU A 10 -46.90 -47.30 57.29
CA LEU A 10 -46.14 -46.22 56.68
C LEU A 10 -44.74 -46.13 57.30
N ALA A 11 -43.71 -45.82 56.50
CA ALA A 11 -42.71 -44.78 56.82
C ALA A 11 -41.85 -44.48 55.59
N ALA A 12 -41.63 -43.20 55.35
CA ALA A 12 -41.04 -42.62 54.17
C ALA A 12 -39.52 -42.80 54.07
N LEU A 13 -39.01 -42.96 52.86
CA LEU A 13 -37.76 -42.32 52.46
C LEU A 13 -37.75 -42.11 50.95
N VAL A 14 -37.85 -40.82 50.60
CA VAL A 14 -37.75 -40.25 49.26
C VAL A 14 -36.37 -40.60 48.69
N LEU A 15 -36.30 -41.58 47.78
CA LEU A 15 -35.15 -41.68 46.88
C LEU A 15 -35.36 -40.70 45.74
N GLY A 16 -34.52 -39.67 45.72
CA GLY A 16 -34.48 -38.64 44.69
C GLY A 16 -34.27 -39.24 43.30
N GLY A 17 -35.20 -38.94 42.40
CA GLY A 17 -34.99 -39.09 40.98
C GLY A 17 -33.91 -38.10 40.53
N ILE A 18 -32.71 -38.60 40.24
CA ILE A 18 -31.71 -37.86 39.50
C ILE A 18 -32.26 -37.70 38.07
N VAL A 19 -32.86 -36.54 37.81
CA VAL A 19 -33.15 -36.10 36.44
C VAL A 19 -31.80 -35.77 35.81
N LEU A 20 -31.30 -36.69 35.00
CA LEU A 20 -30.15 -36.49 34.12
C LEU A 20 -30.56 -35.46 33.06
N THR A 21 -30.40 -34.17 33.37
CA THR A 21 -30.53 -33.13 32.35
C THR A 21 -29.32 -33.23 31.42
N PRO A 22 -29.50 -33.30 30.10
CA PRO A 22 -28.37 -33.24 29.18
C PRO A 22 -27.77 -31.85 29.30
N THR A 23 -26.61 -31.76 29.93
CA THR A 23 -25.75 -30.59 29.82
C THR A 23 -25.37 -30.47 28.36
N VAL A 24 -26.01 -29.54 27.64
CA VAL A 24 -25.55 -29.10 26.33
C VAL A 24 -24.15 -28.57 26.56
N GLY A 25 -23.15 -29.39 26.21
CA GLY A 25 -21.76 -28.98 26.22
C GLY A 25 -21.61 -27.84 25.25
N VAL A 26 -21.53 -26.62 25.77
CA VAL A 26 -21.00 -25.49 25.01
C VAL A 26 -19.56 -25.86 24.76
N ALA A 27 -19.28 -26.35 23.55
CA ALA A 27 -17.91 -26.52 23.10
C ALA A 27 -17.18 -25.19 23.33
N PRO A 28 -15.96 -25.19 23.91
CA PRO A 28 -15.16 -23.97 23.95
C PRO A 28 -15.10 -23.43 22.52
N PRO A 29 -15.22 -22.11 22.30
CA PRO A 29 -15.13 -21.56 20.96
C PRO A 29 -13.79 -22.01 20.39
N GLU A 30 -13.85 -22.93 19.42
CA GLU A 30 -12.70 -23.27 18.60
C GLU A 30 -12.27 -21.94 17.99
N ALA A 31 -11.08 -21.47 18.38
CA ALA A 31 -10.47 -20.33 17.72
C ALA A 31 -10.41 -20.71 16.24
N GLN A 32 -11.32 -20.14 15.45
CA GLN A 32 -11.27 -20.25 14.00
C GLN A 32 -9.83 -19.91 13.63
N SER A 33 -9.11 -20.86 13.05
CA SER A 33 -7.86 -20.61 12.36
C SER A 33 -8.18 -19.70 11.18
N SER A 34 -8.43 -18.43 11.44
CA SER A 34 -8.48 -17.37 10.45
C SER A 34 -7.11 -17.39 9.80
N ASP A 35 -7.04 -17.60 8.47
CA ASP A 35 -5.77 -17.63 7.75
C ASP A 35 -5.01 -16.33 8.05
N SER A 36 -4.05 -16.43 8.98
CA SER A 36 -3.43 -15.30 9.68
C SER A 36 -2.51 -14.47 8.78
N ARG A 37 -2.37 -14.89 7.52
CA ARG A 37 -1.48 -14.33 6.52
C ARG A 37 -2.18 -13.34 5.60
N TYR A 38 -3.51 -13.37 5.52
CA TYR A 38 -4.23 -12.55 4.54
C TYR A 38 -4.16 -11.05 4.86
N ALA A 39 -3.88 -10.24 3.84
CA ALA A 39 -4.02 -8.78 3.86
C ALA A 39 -4.20 -8.27 2.43
N ALA A 40 -4.99 -7.21 2.24
CA ALA A 40 -5.18 -6.61 0.94
C ALA A 40 -5.46 -5.10 0.99
N ILE A 41 -5.07 -4.40 -0.07
CA ILE A 41 -5.36 -2.98 -0.26
C ILE A 41 -5.47 -2.65 -1.77
N VAL A 42 -6.39 -1.77 -2.14
CA VAL A 42 -6.48 -1.16 -3.48
C VAL A 42 -6.36 0.35 -3.32
N VAL A 43 -5.49 0.97 -4.11
CA VAL A 43 -5.17 2.40 -4.02
C VAL A 43 -5.19 3.03 -5.41
N ASP A 44 -5.80 4.21 -5.52
CA ASP A 44 -5.60 5.09 -6.69
C ASP A 44 -4.17 5.66 -6.65
N ALA A 45 -3.38 5.39 -7.69
CA ALA A 45 -1.96 5.72 -7.65
C ALA A 45 -1.70 7.23 -7.60
N ALA A 46 -2.55 8.03 -8.27
CA ALA A 46 -2.39 9.47 -8.39
C ALA A 46 -2.77 10.18 -7.08
N SER A 47 -3.99 9.96 -6.58
CA SER A 47 -4.48 10.62 -5.37
C SER A 47 -3.96 9.99 -4.08
N GLY A 48 -3.63 8.69 -4.11
CA GLY A 48 -3.35 7.91 -2.91
C GLY A 48 -4.61 7.51 -2.15
N GLU A 49 -5.81 7.71 -2.71
CA GLU A 49 -7.07 7.26 -2.12
C GLU A 49 -7.03 5.73 -1.94
N VAL A 50 -7.28 5.28 -0.72
CA VAL A 50 -7.49 3.86 -0.42
C VAL A 50 -8.92 3.51 -0.78
N MET A 51 -9.09 2.79 -1.88
CA MET A 51 -10.39 2.37 -2.38
C MET A 51 -10.91 1.13 -1.67
N PHE A 52 -9.99 0.25 -1.27
CA PHE A 52 -10.29 -0.96 -0.51
C PHE A 52 -9.16 -1.24 0.49
N SER A 53 -9.49 -1.71 1.68
CA SER A 53 -8.50 -2.26 2.60
C SER A 53 -9.09 -3.38 3.47
N ARG A 54 -8.31 -4.44 3.68
CA ARG A 54 -8.63 -5.50 4.63
C ARG A 54 -7.34 -6.01 5.28
N PHE A 55 -7.24 -5.87 6.59
CA PHE A 55 -6.01 -6.12 7.36
C PHE A 55 -4.77 -5.42 6.78
N ALA A 56 -4.96 -4.26 6.14
CA ALA A 56 -3.90 -3.61 5.36
C ALA A 56 -2.70 -3.17 6.21
N ASP A 57 -2.91 -2.96 7.51
CA ASP A 57 -1.90 -2.57 8.51
C ASP A 57 -1.40 -3.76 9.34
N ALA A 58 -1.91 -4.97 9.09
CA ALA A 58 -1.46 -6.15 9.80
C ALA A 58 -0.06 -6.54 9.35
N ARG A 59 0.79 -6.90 10.31
CA ARG A 59 2.19 -7.27 10.06
C ARG A 59 2.26 -8.58 9.27
N ARG A 60 2.98 -8.59 8.16
CA ARG A 60 3.15 -9.73 7.25
C ARG A 60 4.59 -9.88 6.79
N TYR A 61 4.95 -11.09 6.37
CA TYR A 61 6.20 -11.33 5.67
C TYR A 61 6.09 -10.89 4.20
N PRO A 62 6.97 -10.01 3.69
CA PRO A 62 6.90 -9.48 2.33
C PRO A 62 7.19 -10.54 1.25
N ALA A 63 7.97 -11.58 1.59
CA ALA A 63 8.62 -12.45 0.62
C ALA A 63 9.36 -11.62 -0.45
N SER A 64 9.41 -12.12 -1.69
CA SER A 64 10.12 -11.44 -2.80
C SER A 64 9.56 -10.07 -3.21
N ILE A 65 8.44 -9.59 -2.66
CA ILE A 65 8.04 -8.18 -2.87
C ILE A 65 9.11 -7.22 -2.29
N THR A 66 9.90 -7.68 -1.32
CA THR A 66 11.11 -7.00 -0.80
C THR A 66 12.02 -6.46 -1.90
N LYS A 67 12.15 -7.19 -3.03
CA LYS A 67 13.00 -6.80 -4.15
C LYS A 67 12.57 -5.48 -4.82
N VAL A 68 11.34 -5.03 -4.61
CA VAL A 68 10.90 -3.70 -5.05
C VAL A 68 11.70 -2.61 -4.32
N MET A 69 12.00 -2.77 -3.03
CA MET A 69 12.86 -1.83 -2.29
C MET A 69 14.32 -1.93 -2.75
N THR A 70 14.80 -3.14 -3.04
CA THR A 70 16.14 -3.35 -3.61
C THR A 70 16.31 -2.63 -4.94
N LEU A 71 15.32 -2.75 -5.84
CA LEU A 71 15.30 -2.01 -7.09
C LEU A 71 15.11 -0.50 -6.87
N TYR A 72 14.30 -0.07 -5.90
CA TYR A 72 14.15 1.35 -5.56
C TYR A 72 15.51 1.98 -5.20
N LEU A 73 16.32 1.33 -4.36
CA LEU A 73 17.66 1.83 -4.03
C LEU A 73 18.64 1.75 -5.21
N ALA A 74 18.49 0.76 -6.10
CA ALA A 74 19.26 0.72 -7.35
C ALA A 74 18.92 1.90 -8.27
N PHE A 75 17.63 2.22 -8.41
CA PHE A 75 17.17 3.38 -9.17
C PHE A 75 17.65 4.69 -8.55
N GLU A 76 17.67 4.80 -7.22
CA GLU A 76 18.24 5.95 -6.51
C GLU A 76 19.74 6.12 -6.78
N ALA A 77 20.49 5.02 -6.79
CA ALA A 77 21.91 5.03 -7.09
C ALA A 77 22.18 5.43 -8.56
N LEU A 78 21.37 4.95 -9.50
CA LEU A 78 21.42 5.33 -10.92
C LEU A 78 21.11 6.81 -11.11
N GLU A 79 20.01 7.30 -10.53
CA GLU A 79 19.58 8.69 -10.65
C GLU A 79 20.59 9.67 -10.06
N SER A 80 21.28 9.27 -8.99
CA SER A 80 22.35 10.08 -8.38
C SER A 80 23.71 9.93 -9.06
N GLY A 81 23.81 9.13 -10.13
CA GLY A 81 25.06 8.89 -10.87
C GLY A 81 26.12 8.10 -10.09
N LYS A 82 25.75 7.44 -8.98
CA LYS A 82 26.67 6.62 -8.18
C LYS A 82 27.02 5.30 -8.86
N VAL A 83 26.12 4.81 -9.71
CA VAL A 83 26.28 3.59 -10.52
C VAL A 83 25.74 3.85 -11.92
N LYS A 84 26.11 3.00 -12.87
CA LYS A 84 25.66 3.01 -14.26
C LYS A 84 25.07 1.66 -14.64
N LEU A 85 24.22 1.65 -15.66
CA LEU A 85 23.57 0.42 -16.14
C LEU A 85 24.57 -0.64 -16.62
N ASP A 86 25.71 -0.22 -17.15
CA ASP A 86 26.78 -1.06 -17.68
C ASP A 86 27.87 -1.40 -16.65
N ASP A 87 27.71 -1.01 -15.38
CA ASP A 87 28.63 -1.41 -14.33
C ASP A 87 28.66 -2.95 -14.21
N ASN A 88 29.87 -3.51 -14.14
CA ASN A 88 30.09 -4.94 -13.98
C ASN A 88 30.09 -5.33 -12.50
N LEU A 89 29.04 -6.02 -12.08
CA LEU A 89 28.87 -6.48 -10.70
C LEU A 89 29.46 -7.87 -10.55
N THR A 90 30.37 -8.04 -9.60
CA THR A 90 30.98 -9.33 -9.27
C THR A 90 30.04 -10.14 -8.37
N VAL A 91 29.79 -11.40 -8.74
CA VAL A 91 28.99 -12.33 -7.95
C VAL A 91 29.83 -12.87 -6.80
N SER A 92 29.46 -12.54 -5.56
CA SER A 92 30.14 -13.07 -4.37
C SER A 92 29.77 -14.54 -4.12
N PRO A 93 30.55 -15.28 -3.31
CA PRO A 93 30.17 -16.61 -2.84
C PRO A 93 28.79 -16.61 -2.14
N ARG A 94 28.47 -15.56 -1.38
CA ARG A 94 27.18 -15.40 -0.70
C ARG A 94 26.02 -15.24 -1.69
N ALA A 95 26.21 -14.46 -2.74
CA ALA A 95 25.20 -14.29 -3.79
C ALA A 95 24.99 -15.62 -4.56
N ALA A 96 26.07 -16.29 -4.96
CA ALA A 96 25.99 -17.57 -5.68
C ALA A 96 25.29 -18.67 -4.85
N SER A 97 25.48 -18.66 -3.53
CA SER A 97 24.90 -19.64 -2.60
C SER A 97 23.42 -19.41 -2.29
N GLN A 98 22.80 -18.33 -2.76
CA GLN A 98 21.37 -18.09 -2.52
C GLN A 98 20.52 -19.25 -3.08
N PRO A 99 19.42 -19.62 -2.40
CA PRO A 99 18.48 -20.61 -2.92
C PRO A 99 17.70 -20.05 -4.13
N PRO A 100 17.17 -20.91 -5.02
CA PRO A 100 16.25 -20.48 -6.09
C PRO A 100 14.99 -19.77 -5.54
N SER A 101 14.28 -18.95 -6.32
CA SER A 101 14.58 -18.54 -7.70
C SER A 101 15.85 -17.73 -7.80
N LYS A 102 16.70 -18.03 -8.79
CA LYS A 102 18.00 -17.39 -9.01
C LYS A 102 18.41 -17.43 -10.48
N LEU A 103 19.38 -16.60 -10.88
CA LEU A 103 19.96 -16.63 -12.22
C LEU A 103 21.01 -17.75 -12.35
N GLY A 104 21.76 -18.01 -11.27
CA GLY A 104 22.64 -19.16 -11.14
C GLY A 104 24.08 -18.92 -11.61
N LEU A 105 24.56 -17.67 -11.57
CA LEU A 105 25.97 -17.38 -11.85
C LEU A 105 26.88 -17.89 -10.71
N ALA A 106 28.07 -18.37 -11.07
CA ALA A 106 29.08 -18.83 -10.12
C ALA A 106 29.80 -17.64 -9.47
N ALA A 107 30.36 -17.87 -8.28
CA ALA A 107 31.16 -16.86 -7.59
C ALA A 107 32.37 -16.43 -8.47
N GLY A 108 32.67 -15.13 -8.47
CA GLY A 108 33.71 -14.52 -9.30
C GLY A 108 33.28 -14.18 -10.72
N GLN A 109 32.14 -14.71 -11.21
CA GLN A 109 31.56 -14.23 -12.47
C GLN A 109 31.02 -12.81 -12.33
N THR A 110 30.83 -12.13 -13.46
CA THR A 110 30.27 -10.79 -13.52
C THR A 110 28.95 -10.73 -14.29
N ILE A 111 28.16 -9.71 -14.00
CA ILE A 111 26.91 -9.36 -14.68
C ILE A 111 26.76 -7.82 -14.71
N SER A 112 26.15 -7.28 -15.76
CA SER A 112 25.82 -5.84 -15.81
C SER A 112 24.76 -5.48 -14.75
N LEU A 113 24.73 -4.23 -14.29
CA LEU A 113 23.67 -3.76 -13.39
C LEU A 113 22.29 -3.86 -14.07
N ASP A 114 22.19 -3.55 -15.37
CA ASP A 114 20.97 -3.70 -16.15
C ASP A 114 20.43 -5.13 -16.09
N ASP A 115 21.26 -6.13 -16.40
CA ASP A 115 20.87 -7.54 -16.39
C ASP A 115 20.55 -8.03 -14.97
N ALA A 116 21.29 -7.58 -13.95
CA ALA A 116 20.99 -7.90 -12.56
C ALA A 116 19.61 -7.38 -12.14
N MET A 117 19.25 -6.14 -12.55
CA MET A 117 17.93 -5.57 -12.30
C MET A 117 16.82 -6.31 -13.06
N ARG A 118 17.05 -6.67 -14.34
CA ARG A 118 16.10 -7.46 -15.13
C ARG A 118 15.87 -8.84 -14.53
N ALA A 119 16.94 -9.54 -14.14
CA ALA A 119 16.85 -10.83 -13.46
C ALA A 119 16.09 -10.74 -12.14
N THR A 120 16.32 -9.67 -11.37
CA THR A 120 15.63 -9.38 -10.11
C THR A 120 14.14 -9.10 -10.33
N ALA A 121 13.78 -8.35 -11.37
CA ALA A 121 12.39 -8.00 -11.67
C ALA A 121 11.61 -9.17 -12.28
N VAL A 122 12.15 -9.78 -13.35
CA VAL A 122 11.47 -10.80 -14.17
C VAL A 122 11.51 -12.17 -13.50
N ARG A 123 12.71 -12.69 -13.21
CA ARG A 123 12.90 -14.03 -12.62
C ARG A 123 12.79 -14.04 -11.10
N SER A 124 12.69 -12.87 -10.47
CA SER A 124 12.72 -12.74 -9.01
C SER A 124 14.00 -13.31 -8.39
N ALA A 125 15.12 -13.18 -9.09
CA ALA A 125 16.39 -13.83 -8.78
C ALA A 125 16.97 -13.36 -7.41
N ASN A 126 17.16 -14.31 -6.49
CA ASN A 126 17.64 -14.06 -5.14
C ASN A 126 19.12 -13.69 -5.10
N ASP A 127 19.93 -14.38 -5.90
CA ASP A 127 21.35 -14.09 -6.10
C ASP A 127 21.56 -12.66 -6.59
N MET A 128 20.84 -12.25 -7.64
CA MET A 128 21.01 -10.92 -8.25
C MET A 128 20.58 -9.79 -7.31
N ALA A 129 19.57 -10.00 -6.47
CA ALA A 129 19.21 -9.04 -5.43
C ALA A 129 20.34 -8.85 -4.39
N VAL A 130 21.06 -9.92 -4.04
CA VAL A 130 22.24 -9.84 -3.16
C VAL A 130 23.41 -9.18 -3.88
N VAL A 131 23.66 -9.50 -5.15
CA VAL A 131 24.70 -8.86 -5.97
C VAL A 131 24.51 -7.34 -6.03
N ILE A 132 23.28 -6.88 -6.31
CA ILE A 132 22.92 -5.45 -6.31
C ILE A 132 23.17 -4.84 -4.92
N ALA A 133 22.73 -5.53 -3.87
CA ALA A 133 22.86 -5.06 -2.49
C ALA A 133 24.32 -4.91 -2.06
N GLU A 134 25.17 -5.88 -2.37
CA GLU A 134 26.60 -5.85 -2.07
C GLU A 134 27.32 -4.77 -2.87
N HIS A 135 26.95 -4.58 -4.15
CA HIS A 135 27.56 -3.56 -4.99
C HIS A 135 27.23 -2.14 -4.50
N ILE A 136 25.95 -1.86 -4.20
CA ILE A 136 25.50 -0.51 -3.81
C ILE A 136 25.80 -0.22 -2.33
N GLY A 137 25.56 -1.19 -1.46
CA GLY A 137 25.70 -1.03 -0.02
C GLY A 137 27.08 -1.42 0.52
N GLY A 138 27.97 -1.96 -0.32
CA GLY A 138 29.25 -2.57 0.09
C GLY A 138 29.11 -3.91 0.82
N SER A 139 27.94 -4.20 1.38
CA SER A 139 27.55 -5.49 1.96
C SER A 139 26.02 -5.59 2.03
N GLU A 140 25.46 -6.80 2.03
CA GLU A 140 24.01 -6.97 2.21
C GLU A 140 23.53 -6.42 3.57
N GLY A 141 24.34 -6.57 4.62
CA GLY A 141 24.01 -6.08 5.96
C GLY A 141 23.83 -4.55 6.01
N ARG A 142 24.75 -3.80 5.38
CA ARG A 142 24.61 -2.35 5.26
C ARG A 142 23.46 -1.97 4.32
N PHE A 143 23.30 -2.69 3.21
CA PHE A 143 22.20 -2.42 2.27
C PHE A 143 20.82 -2.57 2.92
N THR A 144 20.60 -3.60 3.75
CA THR A 144 19.31 -3.81 4.44
C THR A 144 19.01 -2.75 5.51
N GLN A 145 20.04 -2.14 6.10
CA GLN A 145 19.89 -0.94 6.93
C GLN A 145 19.40 0.23 6.08
N MET A 146 20.05 0.49 4.94
CA MET A 146 19.62 1.52 3.97
C MET A 146 18.18 1.28 3.50
N MET A 147 17.79 0.03 3.24
CA MET A 147 16.41 -0.32 2.87
C MET A 147 15.41 0.04 3.97
N THR A 148 15.74 -0.24 5.23
CA THR A 148 14.87 0.08 6.36
C THR A 148 14.80 1.58 6.62
N GLU A 149 15.93 2.28 6.54
CA GLU A 149 16.00 3.75 6.62
C GLU A 149 15.15 4.38 5.51
N LYS A 150 15.31 3.92 4.28
CA LYS A 150 14.49 4.38 3.14
C LYS A 150 13.01 4.11 3.36
N ALA A 151 12.64 2.95 3.90
CA ALA A 151 11.26 2.64 4.25
C ALA A 151 10.69 3.70 5.22
N ARG A 152 11.45 4.08 6.26
CA ARG A 152 11.05 5.17 7.18
C ARG A 152 10.93 6.51 6.48
N GLU A 153 11.89 6.87 5.63
CA GLU A 153 11.84 8.11 4.84
C GLU A 153 10.62 8.18 3.91
N LEU A 154 10.14 7.04 3.42
CA LEU A 154 8.95 6.96 2.57
C LEU A 154 7.63 6.94 3.37
N GLY A 155 7.69 6.80 4.71
CA GLY A 155 6.50 6.67 5.57
C GLY A 155 6.00 5.24 5.74
N MET A 156 6.82 4.24 5.44
CA MET A 156 6.52 2.82 5.68
C MET A 156 6.83 2.47 7.15
N GLU A 157 6.00 2.97 8.07
CA GLU A 157 6.23 2.91 9.53
C GLU A 157 6.16 1.50 10.14
N HIS A 158 5.63 0.53 9.41
CA HIS A 158 5.49 -0.86 9.87
C HIS A 158 6.41 -1.84 9.13
N THR A 159 7.38 -1.32 8.39
CA THR A 159 8.31 -2.12 7.58
C THR A 159 9.72 -2.17 8.16
N ARG A 160 10.30 -3.38 8.16
CA ARG A 160 11.70 -3.64 8.48
C ARG A 160 12.25 -4.69 7.52
N PHE A 161 13.35 -4.38 6.86
CA PHE A 161 14.05 -5.30 5.96
C PHE A 161 15.27 -5.91 6.65
N THR A 162 15.53 -7.19 6.41
CA THR A 162 16.75 -7.87 6.89
C THR A 162 17.49 -8.64 5.82
N THR A 163 16.89 -8.77 4.63
CA THR A 163 17.48 -9.39 3.45
C THR A 163 17.17 -8.53 2.24
N ALA A 164 18.03 -8.54 1.23
CA ALA A 164 17.77 -7.81 -0.02
C ALA A 164 16.76 -8.53 -0.92
N ASN A 165 16.54 -9.83 -0.69
CA ASN A 165 15.74 -10.68 -1.56
C ASN A 165 14.38 -11.06 -0.95
N GLY A 166 14.18 -10.88 0.35
CA GLY A 166 12.94 -11.22 1.03
C GLY A 166 12.81 -12.68 1.43
N LEU A 167 13.92 -13.42 1.49
CA LEU A 167 13.94 -14.76 2.10
C LEU A 167 13.55 -14.70 3.59
N PRO A 168 13.07 -15.82 4.18
CA PRO A 168 12.54 -15.81 5.54
C PRO A 168 13.53 -15.34 6.61
N ASP A 169 13.08 -14.39 7.44
CA ASP A 169 13.71 -13.95 8.69
C ASP A 169 12.59 -13.40 9.58
N THR A 170 12.50 -13.85 10.83
CA THR A 170 11.41 -13.48 11.75
C THR A 170 11.38 -11.99 12.10
N ARG A 171 12.51 -11.29 11.90
CA ARG A 171 12.63 -9.86 12.16
C ARG A 171 12.27 -9.02 10.93
N GLN A 172 12.06 -9.64 9.77
CA GLN A 172 11.59 -8.98 8.55
C GLN A 172 10.08 -8.87 8.56
N ALA A 173 9.55 -7.71 8.21
CA ALA A 173 8.11 -7.51 8.13
C ALA A 173 7.74 -6.29 7.28
N THR A 174 6.51 -6.27 6.82
CA THR A 174 5.85 -5.15 6.14
C THR A 174 4.35 -5.20 6.43
N THR A 175 3.61 -4.25 5.87
CA THR A 175 2.14 -4.29 5.76
C THR A 175 1.73 -4.12 4.30
N ALA A 176 0.48 -4.41 3.96
CA ALA A 176 -0.02 -4.17 2.61
C ALA A 176 -0.07 -2.65 2.31
N ARG A 177 -0.36 -1.83 3.33
CA ARG A 177 -0.31 -0.36 3.22
C ARG A 177 1.09 0.15 2.93
N ASP A 178 2.10 -0.33 3.64
CA ASP A 178 3.48 0.10 3.41
C ASP A 178 3.96 -0.29 2.00
N LEU A 179 3.59 -1.48 1.53
CA LEU A 179 3.91 -1.90 0.15
C LEU A 179 3.22 -1.03 -0.91
N SER A 180 2.04 -0.46 -0.62
CA SER A 180 1.37 0.46 -1.57
C SER A 180 2.07 1.81 -1.61
N ILE A 181 2.59 2.27 -0.48
CA ILE A 181 3.46 3.45 -0.38
C ILE A 181 4.71 3.24 -1.24
N LEU A 182 5.41 2.10 -1.07
CA LEU A 182 6.59 1.78 -1.88
C LEU A 182 6.27 1.70 -3.37
N SER A 183 5.16 1.05 -3.73
CA SER A 183 4.71 0.91 -5.12
C SER A 183 4.50 2.28 -5.79
N ARG A 184 3.84 3.21 -5.09
CA ARG A 184 3.65 4.60 -5.54
C ARG A 184 4.96 5.37 -5.57
N ALA A 185 5.85 5.15 -4.61
CA ALA A 185 7.14 5.83 -4.54
C ALA A 185 8.03 5.49 -5.74
N VAL A 186 8.12 4.21 -6.14
CA VAL A 186 8.89 3.82 -7.34
C VAL A 186 8.39 4.57 -8.58
N MET A 187 7.07 4.60 -8.77
CA MET A 187 6.44 5.28 -9.90
C MET A 187 6.71 6.79 -9.89
N ARG A 188 6.62 7.42 -8.72
CA ARG A 188 6.74 8.87 -8.54
C ARG A 188 8.19 9.33 -8.69
N ASP A 189 9.11 8.63 -8.04
CA ASP A 189 10.50 9.06 -7.92
C ASP A 189 11.30 8.66 -9.15
N TYR A 190 11.00 7.47 -9.71
CA TYR A 190 11.78 6.83 -10.77
C TYR A 190 10.91 6.34 -11.94
N PRO A 191 10.04 7.18 -12.54
CA PRO A 191 9.17 6.77 -13.64
C PRO A 191 9.94 6.19 -14.85
N GLN A 192 11.14 6.71 -15.13
CA GLN A 192 12.05 6.24 -16.18
C GLN A 192 12.55 4.80 -15.96
N TYR A 193 12.56 4.32 -14.72
CA TYR A 193 13.00 2.97 -14.35
C TYR A 193 11.84 2.04 -13.99
N TYR A 194 10.62 2.55 -13.80
CA TYR A 194 9.46 1.70 -13.50
C TYR A 194 9.26 0.57 -14.52
N ARG A 195 9.65 0.79 -15.78
CA ARG A 195 9.60 -0.20 -16.87
C ARG A 195 10.20 -1.57 -16.53
N TYR A 196 11.21 -1.66 -15.64
CA TYR A 196 11.78 -2.97 -15.24
C TYR A 196 10.72 -3.87 -14.58
N LEU A 197 9.80 -3.29 -13.81
CA LEU A 197 8.75 -4.01 -13.08
C LEU A 197 7.62 -4.50 -13.99
N GLY A 198 7.50 -3.92 -15.19
CA GLY A 198 6.51 -4.27 -16.21
C GLY A 198 7.02 -5.17 -17.33
N LEU A 199 8.31 -5.56 -17.31
CA LEU A 199 8.86 -6.46 -18.32
C LEU A 199 8.12 -7.81 -18.31
N HIS A 200 7.60 -8.23 -19.47
CA HIS A 200 6.90 -9.51 -19.61
C HIS A 200 7.88 -10.68 -19.70
N ASP A 201 8.84 -10.59 -20.61
CA ASP A 201 9.91 -11.57 -20.81
C ASP A 201 11.27 -10.86 -20.89
N TRP A 202 12.33 -11.62 -20.65
CA TRP A 202 13.70 -11.16 -20.80
C TRP A 202 14.59 -12.31 -21.27
N PHE A 203 15.30 -12.10 -22.37
CA PHE A 203 16.29 -13.04 -22.89
C PHE A 203 17.67 -12.73 -22.32
N TYR A 204 18.34 -13.76 -21.79
CA TYR A 204 19.68 -13.64 -21.26
C TYR A 204 20.48 -14.91 -21.50
N LYS A 205 21.67 -14.75 -22.11
CA LYS A 205 22.63 -15.83 -22.39
C LYS A 205 22.00 -17.10 -22.98
N GLY A 206 21.20 -16.95 -24.03
CA GLY A 206 20.60 -18.10 -24.73
C GLY A 206 19.32 -18.64 -24.09
N ARG A 207 18.78 -17.99 -23.05
CA ARG A 207 17.59 -18.45 -22.34
C ARG A 207 16.56 -17.34 -22.17
N ASP A 208 15.30 -17.69 -22.42
CA ASP A 208 14.15 -16.85 -22.09
C ASP A 208 13.73 -17.01 -20.64
N TYR A 209 13.55 -15.88 -19.96
CA TYR A 209 12.99 -15.79 -18.61
C TYR A 209 11.64 -15.08 -18.68
N ARG A 210 10.61 -15.74 -18.17
CA ARG A 210 9.26 -15.18 -18.07
C ARG A 210 9.03 -14.52 -16.72
N ASN A 211 8.28 -13.43 -16.71
CA ASN A 211 7.91 -12.78 -15.47
C ASN A 211 6.98 -13.66 -14.64
N THR A 212 7.26 -13.73 -13.34
CA THR A 212 6.42 -14.43 -12.36
C THR A 212 5.00 -13.84 -12.21
N ASN A 213 4.77 -12.60 -12.65
CA ASN A 213 3.46 -11.95 -12.63
C ASN A 213 2.65 -12.32 -13.88
N GLY A 214 1.87 -13.40 -13.78
CA GLY A 214 1.01 -13.86 -14.88
C GLY A 214 -0.06 -12.88 -15.34
N LEU A 215 -0.35 -11.80 -14.58
CA LEU A 215 -1.32 -10.79 -14.99
C LEU A 215 -0.82 -9.90 -16.14
N LEU A 216 0.50 -9.75 -16.31
CA LEU A 216 1.09 -8.95 -17.39
C LEU A 216 0.67 -9.45 -18.79
N ALA A 217 0.50 -10.77 -18.93
CA ALA A 217 0.13 -11.41 -20.19
C ALA A 217 -1.34 -11.24 -20.60
N THR A 218 -2.19 -10.73 -19.71
CA THR A 218 -3.66 -10.80 -19.87
C THR A 218 -4.25 -9.73 -20.80
N GLY A 219 -3.45 -8.75 -21.22
CA GLY A 219 -3.93 -7.62 -22.05
C GLY A 219 -4.83 -6.63 -21.30
N ARG A 220 -5.02 -6.77 -19.98
CA ARG A 220 -5.92 -5.91 -19.17
C ARG A 220 -5.22 -4.67 -18.59
N GLY A 221 -4.17 -4.20 -19.28
CA GLY A 221 -3.40 -3.01 -18.91
C GLY A 221 -2.51 -3.18 -17.67
N TYR A 222 -2.13 -4.41 -17.28
CA TYR A 222 -1.18 -4.63 -16.19
C TYR A 222 0.25 -4.29 -16.62
N ASP A 223 0.99 -3.60 -15.76
CA ASP A 223 2.35 -3.14 -16.06
C ASP A 223 3.32 -3.28 -14.86
N GLY A 224 2.94 -4.08 -13.86
CA GLY A 224 3.73 -4.33 -12.67
C GLY A 224 2.95 -5.10 -11.61
N ILE A 225 3.49 -5.29 -10.40
CA ILE A 225 4.81 -4.86 -9.95
C ILE A 225 5.65 -6.08 -9.59
N LYS A 226 5.23 -6.87 -8.59
CA LYS A 226 6.06 -7.98 -8.11
C LYS A 226 5.27 -9.02 -7.34
N THR A 227 5.55 -10.29 -7.64
CA THR A 227 5.10 -11.44 -6.86
C THR A 227 6.03 -11.76 -5.69
N GLY A 228 5.52 -12.45 -4.67
CA GLY A 228 6.32 -13.06 -3.62
C GLY A 228 5.71 -14.34 -3.09
N PHE A 229 6.55 -15.30 -2.71
CA PHE A 229 6.11 -16.51 -2.03
C PHE A 229 7.18 -17.00 -1.05
N THR A 230 6.72 -17.40 0.12
CA THR A 230 7.42 -18.26 1.10
C THR A 230 6.33 -19.04 1.85
N ASN A 231 6.67 -20.17 2.48
CA ASN A 231 5.70 -20.93 3.27
C ASN A 231 5.05 -20.07 4.38
N ALA A 232 5.85 -19.21 5.02
CA ALA A 232 5.40 -18.31 6.07
C ALA A 232 4.51 -17.16 5.57
N SER A 233 4.70 -16.69 4.34
CA SER A 233 3.94 -15.56 3.79
C SER A 233 2.69 -15.97 2.99
N GLY A 234 2.64 -17.20 2.48
CA GLY A 234 1.73 -17.54 1.39
C GLY A 234 2.11 -16.83 0.07
N TYR A 235 1.18 -16.85 -0.90
CA TYR A 235 1.35 -16.24 -2.21
C TYR A 235 0.93 -14.77 -2.20
N ASN A 236 1.85 -13.88 -2.55
CA ASN A 236 1.68 -12.43 -2.51
C ASN A 236 1.82 -11.83 -3.92
N LEU A 237 1.16 -10.69 -4.16
CA LEU A 237 1.35 -9.86 -5.35
C LEU A 237 1.03 -8.40 -5.04
N ALA A 238 1.97 -7.53 -5.39
CA ALA A 238 1.69 -6.13 -5.68
C ALA A 238 1.54 -5.99 -7.20
N ALA A 239 0.37 -5.54 -7.66
CA ALA A 239 0.07 -5.32 -9.06
C ALA A 239 -0.27 -3.86 -9.33
N SER A 240 0.06 -3.38 -10.52
CA SER A 240 -0.49 -2.13 -11.04
C SER A 240 -1.10 -2.36 -12.42
N SER A 241 -2.14 -1.60 -12.71
CA SER A 241 -2.78 -1.58 -14.00
C SER A 241 -3.22 -0.16 -14.36
N VAL A 242 -3.20 0.13 -15.66
CA VAL A 242 -3.72 1.36 -16.25
C VAL A 242 -4.89 1.02 -17.18
N ARG A 243 -6.04 1.68 -16.96
CA ARG A 243 -7.21 1.60 -17.84
C ARG A 243 -7.87 2.97 -17.89
N ASP A 244 -8.28 3.40 -19.08
CA ASP A 244 -8.95 4.69 -19.30
C ASP A 244 -8.20 5.90 -18.67
N GLY A 245 -6.86 5.87 -18.74
CA GLY A 245 -6.00 6.92 -18.17
C GLY A 245 -5.95 6.97 -16.64
N LYS A 246 -6.56 6.00 -15.94
CA LYS A 246 -6.49 5.84 -14.48
C LYS A 246 -5.56 4.69 -14.13
N ARG A 247 -4.81 4.84 -13.04
CA ARG A 247 -3.87 3.83 -12.54
C ARG A 247 -4.29 3.39 -11.15
N LEU A 248 -4.47 2.09 -10.98
CA LEU A 248 -4.70 1.47 -9.68
C LEU A 248 -3.51 0.58 -9.29
N ILE A 249 -3.32 0.47 -7.98
CA ILE A 249 -2.37 -0.45 -7.35
C ILE A 249 -3.17 -1.36 -6.43
N THR A 250 -3.02 -2.67 -6.63
CA THR A 250 -3.68 -3.69 -5.81
C THR A 250 -2.62 -4.57 -5.19
N ILE A 251 -2.66 -4.74 -3.88
CA ILE A 251 -1.76 -5.61 -3.14
C ILE A 251 -2.58 -6.66 -2.43
N VAL A 252 -2.20 -7.92 -2.61
CA VAL A 252 -2.75 -9.08 -1.91
C VAL A 252 -1.59 -9.86 -1.32
N MET A 253 -1.72 -10.22 -0.05
CA MET A 253 -0.78 -11.05 0.70
C MET A 253 -1.51 -12.26 1.27
N GLY A 254 -0.79 -13.38 1.44
CA GLY A 254 -1.35 -14.58 2.07
C GLY A 254 -2.30 -15.40 1.21
N GLY A 255 -2.17 -15.33 -0.13
CA GLY A 255 -2.93 -16.21 -1.03
C GLY A 255 -2.52 -17.68 -0.89
N ARG A 256 -3.41 -18.60 -1.28
CA ARG A 256 -3.21 -20.06 -1.14
C ARG A 256 -2.45 -20.69 -2.29
N SER A 257 -2.58 -20.14 -3.49
CA SER A 257 -1.90 -20.58 -4.70
C SER A 257 -1.64 -19.40 -5.64
N THR A 258 -0.78 -19.57 -6.65
CA THR A 258 -0.57 -18.55 -7.68
C THR A 258 -1.88 -18.20 -8.40
N ALA A 259 -2.68 -19.21 -8.77
CA ALA A 259 -3.94 -19.01 -9.48
C ALA A 259 -4.96 -18.23 -8.64
N SER A 260 -5.24 -18.68 -7.42
CA SER A 260 -6.20 -18.01 -6.52
C SER A 260 -5.78 -16.57 -6.19
N ARG A 261 -4.47 -16.36 -5.96
CA ARG A 261 -3.92 -15.03 -5.71
C ARG A 261 -4.06 -14.09 -6.92
N ASN A 262 -3.81 -14.59 -8.13
CA ASN A 262 -3.97 -13.79 -9.36
C ASN A 262 -5.43 -13.43 -9.62
N ALA A 263 -6.34 -14.39 -9.46
CA ALA A 263 -7.78 -14.16 -9.58
C ALA A 263 -8.25 -13.09 -8.59
N HIS A 264 -7.87 -13.22 -7.31
CA HIS A 264 -8.24 -12.26 -6.27
C HIS A 264 -7.71 -10.84 -6.54
N VAL A 265 -6.45 -10.71 -6.99
CA VAL A 265 -5.91 -9.40 -7.40
C VAL A 265 -6.72 -8.83 -8.56
N ALA A 266 -7.06 -9.64 -9.57
CA ALA A 266 -7.80 -9.19 -10.72
C ALA A 266 -9.22 -8.74 -10.36
N GLU A 267 -9.92 -9.47 -9.49
CA GLU A 267 -11.27 -9.12 -9.02
C GLU A 267 -11.29 -7.79 -8.24
N LEU A 268 -10.34 -7.60 -7.33
CA LEU A 268 -10.18 -6.35 -6.59
C LEU A 268 -9.83 -5.19 -7.53
N MET A 269 -8.91 -5.42 -8.49
CA MET A 269 -8.52 -4.41 -9.49
C MET A 269 -9.71 -4.01 -10.37
N ASP A 270 -10.48 -4.99 -10.86
CA ASP A 270 -11.66 -4.77 -11.69
C ASP A 270 -12.75 -4.00 -10.95
N THR A 271 -12.94 -4.31 -9.67
CA THR A 271 -13.86 -3.58 -8.79
C THR A 271 -13.41 -2.14 -8.58
N GLY A 272 -12.11 -1.90 -8.41
CA GLY A 272 -11.57 -0.54 -8.37
C GLY A 272 -11.82 0.25 -9.65
N PHE A 273 -11.59 -0.37 -10.82
CA PHE A 273 -11.84 0.30 -12.11
C PHE A 273 -13.32 0.52 -12.38
N GLU A 274 -14.20 -0.36 -11.90
CA GLU A 274 -15.65 -0.14 -11.92
C GLU A 274 -16.04 1.15 -11.18
N VAL A 275 -15.51 1.33 -9.97
CA VAL A 275 -15.73 2.55 -9.18
C VAL A 275 -15.21 3.79 -9.91
N GLN A 276 -14.01 3.72 -10.51
CA GLN A 276 -13.46 4.82 -11.29
C GLN A 276 -14.32 5.17 -12.51
N ARG A 277 -14.81 4.17 -13.24
CA ARG A 277 -15.66 4.37 -14.42
C ARG A 277 -16.98 5.02 -14.03
N ARG A 278 -17.64 4.53 -12.98
CA ARG A 278 -18.88 5.13 -12.44
C ARG A 278 -18.71 6.58 -12.02
N ARG A 279 -17.62 6.89 -11.30
CA ARG A 279 -17.25 8.27 -10.94
C ARG A 279 -17.07 9.14 -12.18
N SER A 280 -16.41 8.63 -13.23
CA SER A 280 -16.23 9.36 -14.50
C SER A 280 -17.55 9.62 -15.26
N GLN A 281 -18.58 8.81 -15.00
CA GLN A 281 -19.93 8.96 -15.55
C GLN A 281 -20.83 9.87 -14.70
N GLY A 282 -20.30 10.47 -13.63
CA GLY A 282 -21.02 11.42 -12.78
C GLY A 282 -21.63 10.82 -11.51
N GLU A 283 -21.47 9.52 -11.23
CA GLU A 283 -21.92 8.93 -9.96
C GLU A 283 -21.07 9.45 -8.79
N THR A 284 -21.73 9.96 -7.75
CA THR A 284 -21.05 10.39 -6.53
C THR A 284 -20.81 9.20 -5.60
N ILE A 285 -19.64 8.56 -5.72
CA ILE A 285 -19.21 7.46 -4.85
C ILE A 285 -18.20 7.99 -3.83
N GLN A 286 -18.66 8.30 -2.61
CA GLN A 286 -17.78 8.82 -1.54
C GLN A 286 -16.98 7.70 -0.85
N LEU A 287 -17.58 6.53 -0.64
CA LEU A 287 -16.95 5.40 0.03
C LEU A 287 -16.80 4.23 -0.95
N ALA A 288 -15.65 4.15 -1.64
CA ALA A 288 -15.36 3.06 -2.57
C ALA A 288 -15.42 1.69 -1.88
N GLN A 289 -14.98 1.60 -0.62
CA GLN A 289 -14.97 0.39 0.21
C GLN A 289 -16.33 -0.34 0.24
N ALA A 290 -17.44 0.39 0.31
CA ALA A 290 -18.78 -0.21 0.34
C ALA A 290 -19.09 -1.03 -0.94
N PHE A 291 -18.52 -0.63 -2.08
CA PHE A 291 -18.70 -1.32 -3.35
C PHE A 291 -17.94 -2.67 -3.38
N PHE A 292 -16.79 -2.74 -2.70
CA PHE A 292 -16.05 -3.98 -2.49
C PHE A 292 -16.82 -4.91 -1.53
N GLU A 293 -17.38 -4.36 -0.45
CA GLU A 293 -18.19 -5.10 0.52
C GLU A 293 -19.45 -5.72 -0.11
N GLN A 294 -20.15 -4.98 -0.98
CA GLN A 294 -21.31 -5.50 -1.71
C GLN A 294 -20.97 -6.69 -2.61
N ARG A 295 -19.71 -6.79 -3.07
CA ARG A 295 -19.21 -7.93 -3.84
C ARG A 295 -18.63 -9.05 -2.96
N GLY A 296 -18.83 -8.96 -1.64
CA GLY A 296 -18.36 -9.95 -0.67
C GLY A 296 -16.92 -9.72 -0.17
N TYR A 297 -16.27 -8.64 -0.59
CA TYR A 297 -14.92 -8.30 -0.15
C TYR A 297 -15.01 -7.30 1.02
N GLY A 298 -15.24 -7.79 2.25
CA GLY A 298 -15.26 -6.93 3.44
C GLY A 298 -15.75 -7.63 4.71
N ILE A 299 -15.99 -6.85 5.77
CA ILE A 299 -16.34 -7.35 7.12
C ILE A 299 -17.77 -7.91 7.09
N SER A 300 -17.92 -9.20 6.83
CA SER A 300 -19.06 -9.94 7.36
C SER A 300 -18.71 -10.41 8.77
N SER A 301 -19.55 -10.04 9.74
CA SER A 301 -19.61 -10.65 11.08
C SER A 301 -20.25 -12.05 11.05
N GLU A 302 -20.80 -12.44 9.90
CA GLU A 302 -21.03 -13.83 9.55
C GLU A 302 -19.67 -14.45 9.16
N PRO A 303 -19.35 -15.69 9.56
CA PRO A 303 -18.22 -16.40 8.94
C PRO A 303 -18.46 -16.27 7.45
N ALA A 304 -17.56 -15.56 6.76
CA ALA A 304 -17.64 -15.33 5.32
C ALA A 304 -18.11 -16.65 4.74
N ALA A 305 -19.34 -16.68 4.22
CA ALA A 305 -19.97 -17.89 3.71
C ALA A 305 -18.86 -18.62 3.00
N THR A 306 -18.47 -19.78 3.55
CA THR A 306 -17.23 -20.48 3.21
C THR A 306 -17.01 -20.26 1.74
N VAL A 307 -16.00 -19.47 1.35
CA VAL A 307 -15.61 -19.37 -0.05
C VAL A 307 -15.47 -20.82 -0.45
N ALA A 308 -16.42 -21.31 -1.24
CA ALA A 308 -16.69 -22.74 -1.31
C ALA A 308 -15.38 -23.40 -1.65
N TYR A 309 -14.86 -24.15 -0.68
CA TYR A 309 -13.65 -24.92 -0.83
C TYR A 309 -14.04 -26.04 -1.80
N ALA A 310 -13.97 -25.75 -3.09
CA ALA A 310 -13.83 -26.78 -4.09
C ALA A 310 -12.45 -27.38 -3.83
N SER A 311 -12.46 -28.47 -3.05
CA SER A 311 -11.39 -29.45 -2.99
C SER A 311 -11.00 -29.78 -4.43
N LEU A 312 -9.87 -29.25 -4.87
CA LEU A 312 -9.21 -29.79 -6.05
C LEU A 312 -8.47 -31.02 -5.60
N SER A 313 -9.03 -32.14 -6.02
CA SER A 313 -8.38 -33.42 -6.22
C SER A 313 -6.98 -33.27 -6.78
N ASP A 314 -6.11 -34.15 -6.30
CA ASP A 314 -4.78 -34.43 -6.80
C ASP A 314 -4.77 -34.56 -8.32
N GLU A 315 -3.78 -33.92 -8.96
CA GLU A 315 -3.13 -34.39 -10.18
C GLU A 315 -1.77 -33.67 -10.34
N ASP A 316 -0.73 -34.49 -10.13
CA ASP A 316 0.60 -34.50 -10.73
C ASP A 316 1.69 -33.48 -10.35
N GLY A 317 2.79 -34.02 -9.80
CA GLY A 317 4.14 -33.48 -9.94
C GLY A 317 5.09 -33.74 -8.76
N GLU A 318 5.77 -34.90 -8.79
CA GLU A 318 6.78 -35.39 -7.83
C GLU A 318 7.82 -34.37 -7.33
N GLY A 319 8.23 -34.48 -6.06
CA GLY A 319 9.45 -33.81 -5.57
C GLY A 319 9.68 -33.74 -4.06
N VAL A 320 9.99 -34.89 -3.45
CA VAL A 320 10.86 -35.10 -2.26
C VAL A 320 10.57 -34.31 -0.95
N SER A 321 10.11 -35.06 0.03
CA SER A 321 9.96 -34.73 1.46
C SER A 321 11.27 -34.33 2.15
N GLY A 322 11.18 -33.28 2.96
CA GLY A 322 12.21 -32.93 3.95
C GLY A 322 12.02 -31.53 4.54
N SER A 323 10.97 -31.33 5.34
CA SER A 323 10.83 -30.10 6.13
C SER A 323 10.70 -30.41 7.61
N THR A 324 11.75 -30.09 8.37
CA THR A 324 11.71 -29.98 9.83
C THR A 324 10.76 -28.84 10.18
N GLU A 325 9.66 -29.15 10.87
CA GLU A 325 8.75 -28.13 11.40
C GLU A 325 9.43 -27.40 12.56
N VAL A 326 9.53 -26.08 12.45
CA VAL A 326 9.82 -25.20 13.59
C VAL A 326 8.60 -24.31 13.77
N ALA A 327 7.84 -24.58 14.82
CA ALA A 327 6.69 -23.78 15.23
C ALA A 327 7.18 -22.41 15.74
N TYR A 328 6.67 -21.32 15.15
CA TYR A 328 6.93 -19.96 15.59
C TYR A 328 5.78 -19.46 16.46
N VAL A 329 6.08 -19.15 17.72
CA VAL A 329 5.15 -18.51 18.67
C VAL A 329 5.18 -16.99 18.47
N SER A 330 4.00 -16.39 18.38
CA SER A 330 3.79 -14.93 18.27
C SER A 330 4.21 -14.22 19.57
N GLY A 331 5.11 -13.24 19.47
CA GLY A 331 5.47 -12.36 20.59
C GLY A 331 4.45 -11.22 20.80
N PRO A 332 4.41 -10.63 22.01
CA PRO A 332 3.45 -9.59 22.38
C PRO A 332 3.70 -8.24 21.69
N PRO A 333 2.67 -7.38 21.56
CA PRO A 333 2.77 -6.08 20.88
C PRO A 333 3.61 -5.06 21.68
N PRO A 334 4.40 -4.20 21.02
CA PRO A 334 5.18 -3.15 21.68
C PRO A 334 4.33 -1.93 22.07
N ARG A 335 4.78 -1.23 23.13
CA ARG A 335 4.21 0.04 23.61
C ARG A 335 4.55 1.21 22.67
N SER A 336 3.60 2.13 22.52
CA SER A 336 3.73 3.38 21.78
C SER A 336 4.70 4.36 22.47
N LEU A 337 5.58 4.97 21.69
CA LEU A 337 6.39 6.13 22.08
C LEU A 337 5.93 7.37 21.31
N PRO A 338 6.04 8.58 21.88
CA PRO A 338 5.61 9.82 21.24
C PRO A 338 6.54 10.22 20.09
N THR A 339 5.95 10.55 18.93
CA THR A 339 6.67 10.95 17.72
C THR A 339 6.60 12.46 17.54
N GLU A 340 7.73 13.15 17.70
CA GLU A 340 7.94 14.49 17.13
C GLU A 340 8.45 14.32 15.70
N VAL A 341 7.63 14.67 14.70
CA VAL A 341 7.92 14.40 13.29
C VAL A 341 8.61 15.60 12.65
N THR A 342 9.94 15.50 12.49
CA THR A 342 10.64 16.28 11.47
C THR A 342 10.33 15.64 10.10
N PRO A 343 9.93 16.39 9.06
CA PRO A 343 9.62 15.80 7.76
C PRO A 343 10.87 15.14 7.14
N PRO A 344 10.74 13.93 6.57
CA PRO A 344 11.87 13.19 6.02
C PRO A 344 12.48 13.88 4.78
N PRO A 345 13.76 13.67 4.49
CA PRO A 345 14.47 14.30 3.36
C PRO A 345 13.84 14.06 1.99
N SER A 346 13.14 12.93 1.81
CA SER A 346 12.38 12.58 0.59
C SER A 346 11.29 13.61 0.25
N ALA A 347 10.63 14.19 1.25
CA ALA A 347 9.63 15.25 1.08
C ALA A 347 10.27 16.58 0.64
N ARG A 348 11.54 16.83 0.97
CA ARG A 348 12.30 18.02 0.51
C ARG A 348 12.76 17.87 -0.94
N ARG A 349 13.04 16.64 -1.39
CA ARG A 349 13.37 16.36 -2.80
C ARG A 349 12.16 16.57 -3.73
N ALA A 350 10.95 16.36 -3.21
CA ALA A 350 9.68 16.57 -3.92
C ALA A 350 9.27 18.06 -4.05
N GLU A 351 9.72 18.95 -3.16
CA GLU A 351 9.47 20.40 -3.26
C GLU A 351 10.14 21.04 -4.50
N ASN A 352 11.14 20.38 -5.08
CA ASN A 352 11.91 20.89 -6.22
C ASN A 352 11.46 20.34 -7.59
N ARG A 353 10.33 19.60 -7.67
CA ARG A 353 9.86 19.00 -8.94
C ARG A 353 8.38 19.36 -9.18
N PRO A 354 8.01 19.89 -10.37
CA PRO A 354 6.63 20.31 -10.64
C PRO A 354 5.66 19.10 -10.61
N PRO A 355 4.37 19.31 -10.30
CA PRO A 355 3.39 18.23 -10.22
C PRO A 355 3.07 17.68 -11.61
N GLU A 356 3.78 16.62 -12.00
CA GLU A 356 3.38 15.81 -13.15
C GLU A 356 2.25 14.86 -12.76
N ASN A 357 1.27 14.67 -13.64
CA ASN A 357 0.29 13.60 -13.49
C ASN A 357 1.05 12.27 -13.61
N LEU A 358 1.21 11.55 -12.49
CA LEU A 358 1.99 10.31 -12.38
C LEU A 358 1.67 9.30 -13.50
N THR A 359 0.39 9.18 -13.84
CA THR A 359 -0.06 8.30 -14.93
C THR A 359 0.39 8.81 -16.29
N ALA A 360 0.37 10.12 -16.53
CA ALA A 360 0.86 10.72 -17.77
C ALA A 360 2.39 10.59 -17.90
N ALA A 361 3.14 10.79 -16.82
CA ALA A 361 4.60 10.63 -16.81
C ALA A 361 5.03 9.19 -17.15
N LEU A 362 4.28 8.19 -16.70
CA LEU A 362 4.54 6.78 -16.99
C LEU A 362 4.05 6.33 -18.38
N ASN A 363 2.96 6.94 -18.88
CA ASN A 363 2.41 6.61 -20.20
C ASN A 363 3.08 7.38 -21.35
N GLY A 364 3.82 8.45 -21.04
CA GLY A 364 4.55 9.27 -22.00
C GLY A 364 5.88 8.66 -22.43
N GLY A 365 5.83 7.59 -23.23
CA GLY A 365 7.01 6.94 -23.79
C GLY A 365 7.20 7.18 -25.30
N SER A 366 8.10 8.10 -25.64
CA SER A 366 8.87 8.22 -26.90
C SER A 366 8.23 8.84 -28.16
N ALA A 367 8.60 10.10 -28.44
CA ALA A 367 8.94 10.59 -29.77
C ALA A 367 10.01 11.69 -29.64
N ALA A 368 11.14 11.52 -30.32
CA ALA A 368 12.23 12.49 -30.39
C ALA A 368 11.83 13.73 -31.21
N THR A 369 12.45 14.89 -30.97
CA THR A 369 13.39 15.58 -31.89
C THR A 369 13.88 16.89 -31.27
N SER A 370 15.15 17.21 -31.53
CA SER A 370 15.89 18.39 -31.06
C SER A 370 15.39 19.71 -31.65
N ALA A 371 15.42 20.80 -30.87
CA ALA A 371 15.77 22.14 -31.37
C ALA A 371 16.21 23.06 -30.22
N ALA A 372 17.34 23.75 -30.43
CA ALA A 372 17.95 24.73 -29.52
C ALA A 372 17.25 26.11 -29.58
N PRO A 373 17.55 27.07 -28.65
CA PRO A 373 16.62 28.12 -28.26
C PRO A 373 16.82 29.46 -28.97
N ALA A 374 15.72 30.21 -29.16
CA ALA A 374 15.77 31.61 -29.55
C ALA A 374 15.30 32.55 -28.41
N ARG A 375 16.21 33.48 -28.15
CA ARG A 375 16.27 34.68 -27.31
C ARG A 375 14.95 35.42 -26.95
N ALA A 376 14.99 35.97 -25.75
CA ALA A 376 14.01 36.79 -25.05
C ALA A 376 13.60 38.12 -25.73
N THR A 377 12.37 38.55 -25.45
CA THR A 377 12.05 39.97 -25.23
C THR A 377 11.09 40.11 -24.03
N ARG A 378 11.45 41.02 -23.12
CA ARG A 378 10.62 41.49 -22.00
C ARG A 378 9.67 42.56 -22.53
N ASN A 379 8.45 42.63 -22.01
CA ASN A 379 7.71 43.88 -21.85
C ASN A 379 6.75 43.78 -20.66
N THR A 380 6.73 44.84 -19.85
CA THR A 380 5.99 45.03 -18.59
C THR A 380 4.74 45.92 -18.84
N PRO A 381 3.90 46.29 -17.85
CA PRO A 381 2.51 45.86 -17.74
C PRO A 381 1.48 47.00 -17.95
N ALA A 382 0.20 46.67 -18.14
CA ALA A 382 -0.87 47.66 -18.17
C ALA A 382 -2.06 47.30 -17.24
N ARG A 383 -2.09 48.04 -16.12
CA ARG A 383 -3.21 48.73 -15.45
C ARG A 383 -4.47 47.95 -15.00
N ALA A 384 -4.66 48.03 -13.68
CA ALA A 384 -5.82 47.63 -12.89
C ALA A 384 -7.12 48.42 -13.20
N ALA A 385 -8.24 47.74 -12.96
CA ALA A 385 -9.57 48.32 -12.79
C ALA A 385 -10.03 48.21 -11.32
N ALA A 386 -10.75 49.22 -10.84
CA ALA A 386 -11.15 49.48 -9.44
C ALA A 386 -12.61 48.98 -9.14
N PRO A 387 -13.14 49.06 -7.90
CA PRO A 387 -13.76 47.92 -7.20
C PRO A 387 -15.29 47.98 -7.02
N ALA A 388 -15.90 46.83 -6.71
CA ALA A 388 -17.31 46.64 -6.32
C ALA A 388 -17.40 45.58 -5.16
N PRO A 389 -18.47 45.53 -4.33
CA PRO A 389 -18.37 45.75 -2.89
C PRO A 389 -18.44 44.50 -1.98
N THR A 390 -17.84 44.66 -0.79
CA THR A 390 -18.11 44.03 0.53
C THR A 390 -18.45 42.53 0.59
N GLY A 391 -17.41 41.73 0.75
CA GLY A 391 -17.29 40.80 1.89
C GLY A 391 -18.38 39.74 2.10
N ARG A 392 -18.54 38.77 1.19
CA ARG A 392 -19.36 37.57 1.46
C ARG A 392 -18.64 36.24 1.21
N TRP A 393 -17.38 36.29 0.81
CA TRP A 393 -16.59 35.08 0.60
C TRP A 393 -16.12 34.54 1.95
N THR A 394 -16.12 33.22 2.04
CA THR A 394 -15.75 32.51 3.25
C THR A 394 -14.58 31.59 2.96
N VAL A 395 -13.65 31.49 3.89
CA VAL A 395 -12.53 30.55 3.81
C VAL A 395 -12.69 29.52 4.92
N GLN A 396 -12.87 28.26 4.55
CA GLN A 396 -12.92 27.14 5.49
C GLN A 396 -11.52 26.53 5.64
N VAL A 397 -11.03 26.47 6.87
CA VAL A 397 -9.66 26.00 7.18
C VAL A 397 -9.64 24.66 7.93
N GLY A 398 -10.81 24.07 8.22
CA GLY A 398 -10.91 22.77 8.86
C GLY A 398 -12.35 22.36 9.18
N ALA A 399 -12.53 21.07 9.47
CA ALA A 399 -13.78 20.51 9.97
C ALA A 399 -13.45 19.44 11.03
N PHE A 400 -14.02 19.59 12.22
CA PHE A 400 -13.65 18.79 13.40
C PHE A 400 -14.89 18.16 14.04
N ARG A 401 -14.68 17.10 14.82
CA ARG A 401 -15.74 16.40 15.57
C ARG A 401 -16.15 17.17 16.84
N GLU A 402 -15.31 18.07 17.32
CA GLU A 402 -15.50 18.83 18.55
C GLU A 402 -15.39 20.34 18.30
N GLU A 403 -16.29 21.13 18.90
CA GLU A 403 -16.35 22.58 18.68
C GLU A 403 -15.11 23.30 19.25
N ALA A 404 -14.63 22.88 20.41
CA ALA A 404 -13.47 23.47 21.07
C ALA A 404 -12.22 23.36 20.18
N VAL A 405 -11.99 22.17 19.59
CA VAL A 405 -10.88 21.92 18.66
C VAL A 405 -11.01 22.78 17.40
N ALA A 406 -12.23 22.92 16.86
CA ALA A 406 -12.48 23.79 15.71
C ALA A 406 -12.17 25.26 16.01
N ARG A 407 -12.52 25.74 17.21
CA ARG A 407 -12.29 27.11 17.66
C ARG A 407 -10.81 27.38 17.94
N ASP A 408 -10.12 26.45 18.57
CA ASP A 408 -8.67 26.54 18.83
C ASP A 408 -7.86 26.51 17.54
N TRP A 409 -8.25 25.66 16.58
CA TRP A 409 -7.65 25.65 15.25
C TRP A 409 -7.82 27.00 14.54
N LEU A 410 -9.03 27.56 14.57
CA LEU A 410 -9.31 28.85 13.95
C LEU A 410 -8.50 29.99 14.58
N ASN A 411 -8.34 29.97 15.91
CA ASN A 411 -7.51 30.93 16.63
C ASN A 411 -6.01 30.75 16.32
N ASN A 412 -5.53 29.52 16.19
CA ASN A 412 -4.15 29.23 15.82
C ASN A 412 -3.83 29.78 14.42
N ILE A 413 -4.70 29.50 13.44
CA ILE A 413 -4.55 29.99 12.07
C ILE A 413 -4.62 31.51 12.02
N SER A 414 -5.57 32.13 12.72
CA SER A 414 -5.69 33.60 12.76
C SER A 414 -4.45 34.27 13.35
N ARG A 415 -3.78 33.67 14.34
CA ARG A 415 -2.54 34.21 14.91
C ARG A 415 -1.34 34.02 13.97
N ARG A 416 -1.23 32.84 13.36
CA ARG A 416 -0.07 32.47 12.51
C ARG A 416 -0.11 33.17 11.15
N PHE A 417 -1.30 33.50 10.66
CA PHE A 417 -1.54 34.17 9.38
C PHE A 417 -2.31 35.49 9.58
N SER A 418 -1.88 36.27 10.56
CA SER A 418 -2.56 37.51 10.97
C SER A 418 -2.65 38.54 9.85
N GLY A 419 -1.67 38.57 8.93
CA GLY A 419 -1.70 39.47 7.76
C GLY A 419 -2.86 39.18 6.80
N GLN A 420 -3.20 37.90 6.61
CA GLN A 420 -4.21 37.42 5.67
C GLN A 420 -5.63 37.47 6.25
N PHE A 421 -5.77 37.37 7.57
CA PHE A 421 -7.06 37.30 8.27
C PHE A 421 -7.35 38.50 9.18
N SER A 422 -6.57 39.58 9.09
CA SER A 422 -6.71 40.79 9.93
C SER A 422 -8.11 41.41 9.87
N ASN A 423 -8.78 41.35 8.71
CA ASN A 423 -10.12 41.91 8.49
C ASN A 423 -11.21 40.83 8.36
N ALA A 424 -10.90 39.57 8.65
CA ALA A 424 -11.85 38.46 8.51
C ALA A 424 -12.52 38.13 9.86
N GLN A 425 -13.82 37.84 9.82
CA GLN A 425 -14.56 37.39 11.00
C GLN A 425 -14.34 35.90 11.21
N ARG A 426 -14.13 35.47 12.46
CA ARG A 426 -13.97 34.06 12.82
C ARG A 426 -15.33 33.46 13.16
N ASP A 427 -15.70 32.40 12.46
CA ASP A 427 -16.95 31.68 12.65
C ASP A 427 -16.70 30.16 12.75
N VAL A 428 -17.44 29.49 13.64
CA VAL A 428 -17.45 28.02 13.72
C VAL A 428 -18.87 27.57 13.41
N GLN A 429 -19.07 27.04 12.22
CA GLN A 429 -20.39 26.61 11.77
C GLN A 429 -20.61 25.12 12.05
N THR A 430 -21.71 24.78 12.71
CA THR A 430 -22.15 23.40 12.90
C THR A 430 -22.93 22.91 11.68
N ALA A 431 -22.48 21.81 11.06
CA ALA A 431 -23.16 21.19 9.93
C ALA A 431 -22.99 19.66 9.95
N ASN A 432 -24.09 18.90 9.93
CA ASN A 432 -24.11 17.44 9.86
C ASN A 432 -23.22 16.74 10.92
N GLY A 433 -23.22 17.24 12.15
CA GLY A 433 -22.41 16.68 13.26
C GLY A 433 -20.91 17.01 13.17
N TRP A 434 -20.53 18.02 12.39
CA TRP A 434 -19.17 18.54 12.29
C TRP A 434 -19.12 20.04 12.57
N TYR A 435 -18.04 20.50 13.19
CA TYR A 435 -17.75 21.90 13.47
C TYR A 435 -16.71 22.42 12.47
N ARG A 436 -17.13 23.34 11.60
CA ARG A 436 -16.32 23.86 10.50
C ARG A 436 -15.72 25.21 10.86
N SER A 437 -14.39 25.28 10.89
CA SER A 437 -13.64 26.50 11.18
C SER A 437 -13.59 27.39 9.95
N ARG A 438 -14.17 28.59 10.02
CA ARG A 438 -14.35 29.50 8.88
C ARG A 438 -13.92 30.93 9.19
N PHE A 439 -13.36 31.58 8.18
CA PHE A 439 -13.17 33.02 8.12
C PHE A 439 -14.18 33.62 7.16
N THR A 440 -15.06 34.49 7.64
CA THR A 440 -16.17 35.10 6.88
C THR A 440 -15.93 36.59 6.65
N GLY A 441 -16.74 37.19 5.78
CA GLY A 441 -16.67 38.63 5.48
C GLY A 441 -15.53 39.03 4.53
N MET A 442 -14.91 38.08 3.83
CA MET A 442 -13.77 38.33 2.95
C MET A 442 -14.23 38.72 1.54
N THR A 443 -13.41 39.50 0.84
CA THR A 443 -13.54 39.65 -0.63
C THR A 443 -13.06 38.37 -1.31
N GLN A 444 -13.46 38.14 -2.56
CA GLN A 444 -13.02 36.95 -3.32
C GLN A 444 -11.49 36.89 -3.39
N GLN A 445 -10.86 37.99 -3.80
CA GLN A 445 -9.41 38.08 -3.94
C GLN A 445 -8.69 37.84 -2.61
N ALA A 446 -9.23 38.37 -1.49
CA ALA A 446 -8.64 38.13 -0.17
C ALA A 446 -8.80 36.67 0.27
N ALA A 447 -9.93 36.03 -0.03
CA ALA A 447 -10.17 34.62 0.31
C ALA A 447 -9.25 33.68 -0.49
N GLU A 448 -9.05 33.95 -1.78
CA GLU A 448 -8.14 33.21 -2.65
C GLU A 448 -6.68 33.38 -2.20
N ALA A 449 -6.23 34.62 -1.97
CA ALA A 449 -4.87 34.89 -1.48
C ALA A 449 -4.61 34.29 -0.10
N ALA A 450 -5.62 34.28 0.78
CA ALA A 450 -5.50 33.65 2.09
C ALA A 450 -5.39 32.13 2.00
N CYS A 451 -6.12 31.48 1.10
CA CYS A 451 -5.97 30.04 0.86
C CYS A 451 -4.65 29.68 0.20
N GLU A 452 -4.15 30.52 -0.71
CA GLU A 452 -2.83 30.36 -1.31
C GLU A 452 -1.74 30.40 -0.22
N ALA A 453 -1.74 31.43 0.62
CA ALA A 453 -0.79 31.56 1.73
C ALA A 453 -0.87 30.40 2.76
N LEU A 454 -2.06 29.86 3.00
CA LEU A 454 -2.25 28.67 3.84
C LEU A 454 -1.70 27.40 3.18
N SER A 455 -1.91 27.25 1.86
CA SER A 455 -1.46 26.08 1.10
C SER A 455 0.06 25.97 1.01
N GLU A 456 0.77 27.10 0.90
CA GLU A 456 2.25 27.16 0.95
C GLU A 456 2.82 26.57 2.26
N ARG A 457 2.05 26.66 3.34
CA ARG A 457 2.40 26.10 4.65
C ARG A 457 1.70 24.77 4.93
N ARG A 458 1.13 24.14 3.90
CA ARG A 458 0.39 22.86 3.95
C ARG A 458 -0.78 22.87 4.92
N VAL A 459 -1.42 24.02 5.13
CA VAL A 459 -2.67 24.12 5.89
C VAL A 459 -3.84 23.97 4.94
N THR A 460 -4.74 23.03 5.23
CA THR A 460 -5.95 22.78 4.45
C THR A 460 -6.82 24.04 4.37
N CYS A 461 -7.19 24.44 3.16
CA CYS A 461 -7.98 25.63 2.93
C CYS A 461 -8.96 25.42 1.77
N MET A 462 -10.17 25.95 1.92
CA MET A 462 -11.21 25.91 0.90
C MET A 462 -11.91 27.26 0.82
N VAL A 463 -11.86 27.90 -0.34
CA VAL A 463 -12.64 29.10 -0.63
C VAL A 463 -14.08 28.70 -0.92
N VAL A 464 -15.01 29.26 -0.17
CA VAL A 464 -16.45 29.03 -0.27
C VAL A 464 -17.10 30.31 -0.79
N ARG A 465 -17.83 30.17 -1.91
CA ARG A 465 -18.57 31.27 -2.52
C ARG A 465 -19.73 31.70 -1.62
N PRO A 466 -20.12 32.99 -1.63
CA PRO A 466 -21.37 33.42 -1.04
C PRO A 466 -22.53 32.58 -1.57
N SER A 467 -23.37 32.06 -0.69
CA SER A 467 -24.65 31.45 -1.04
C SER A 467 -25.68 32.49 -1.45
#